data_AF-A0A0M9VNS4-F1
#
_entry.id   AF-A0A0M9VNS4-F1
#
_cell.length_a   1.000
_cell.length_b   1.000
_cell.length_c   1.000
_cell.angle_alpha   90.00
_cell.angle_beta   90.00
_cell.angle_gamma   90.00
#
_symmetry.space_group_name_H-M   'P 1'
#
loop_
_entity.id
_entity.type
_entity.pdbx_description
1 polymer ?
#
loop_
_entity_poly.entity_id
_entity_poly.type
_entity_poly.pdbx_seq_one_letter_code
_entity_poly.pdbx_strand_id
1 'polypeptide(L)'
;MSKPIVVQICWMPEEITQRLADAGTIELRRWSADEEDKKEHTLSAPREWLLEHVRGAHALLCTPVCKVDEDIMEAAGSSLKVISTMSVGFEHIDVDAAKKRGIRIGYTPDVLSNAVADLSLVLCLNVMRHVMESYTVVKQGNWHNVPWTPMTYTGPALEGKVVGFIGFGSIAQALVRKLMAFRPAQILYRTSSSRPFDWHDKYFRHLAQDDLLQCYYQQHQRLPVPVDNEPDLQALAQKCDVIFIIANLTPSTKHMINTSFLQTMKKSAYLINVGRGPIIDTEALVEALRENWIAGAGLDVVEGEPFVSKGHPLLAPDMLDKVMLLSHIASATIESRRGMAKWTAQNAFGALGLRDDGPPEEMPSELKF
;
A
#
# COMPACT_ATOMS: atom_id res chain seq x y z
N MET A 1 23.56 24.24 22.89
CA MET A 1 22.57 24.33 21.80
C MET A 1 21.22 23.92 22.38
N SER A 2 20.11 24.52 21.94
CA SER A 2 18.78 24.04 22.30
C SER A 2 18.57 22.63 21.73
N LYS A 3 17.83 21.77 22.44
CA LYS A 3 17.51 20.41 21.98
C LYS A 3 16.67 20.50 20.70
N PRO A 4 16.88 19.63 19.70
CA PRO A 4 16.02 19.60 18.53
C PRO A 4 14.62 19.14 18.94
N ILE A 5 13.62 19.83 18.39
CA ILE A 5 12.20 19.55 18.63
C ILE A 5 11.73 18.53 17.59
N VAL A 6 11.14 17.43 18.05
CA VAL A 6 10.57 16.38 17.21
C VAL A 6 9.07 16.33 17.47
N VAL A 7 8.28 16.49 16.41
CA VAL A 7 6.82 16.42 16.48
C VAL A 7 6.36 15.08 15.92
N GLN A 8 5.54 14.37 16.69
CA GLN A 8 5.01 13.06 16.32
C GLN A 8 3.48 13.08 16.43
N ILE A 9 2.80 12.93 15.30
CA ILE A 9 1.35 13.19 15.21
C ILE A 9 0.47 12.04 15.72
N CYS A 10 1.03 10.88 16.03
CA CYS A 10 0.29 9.74 16.56
C CYS A 10 1.24 8.82 17.33
N TRP A 11 0.69 7.90 18.11
CA TRP A 11 1.50 6.83 18.67
C TRP A 11 2.08 5.93 17.55
N MET A 12 3.29 5.42 17.77
CA MET A 12 3.97 4.48 16.88
C MET A 12 4.44 3.27 17.70
N PRO A 13 4.40 2.05 17.14
CA PRO A 13 4.73 0.81 17.85
C PRO A 13 6.23 0.58 18.10
N GLU A 14 6.96 1.65 18.41
CA GLU A 14 8.41 1.66 18.72
C GLU A 14 8.70 2.79 19.72
N GLU A 15 9.70 2.58 20.59
CA GLU A 15 10.02 3.52 21.68
C GLU A 15 11.21 4.44 21.38
N ILE A 16 11.71 4.45 20.14
CA ILE A 16 12.94 5.20 19.77
C ILE A 16 12.79 6.69 20.11
N THR A 17 11.68 7.32 19.74
CA THR A 17 11.43 8.75 20.03
C THR A 17 11.31 9.01 21.53
N GLN A 18 10.62 8.14 22.27
CA GLN A 18 10.47 8.24 23.73
C GLN A 18 11.83 8.10 24.44
N ARG A 19 12.61 7.07 24.11
CA ARG A 19 13.94 6.83 24.69
C ARG A 19 14.88 8.02 24.51
N LEU A 20 14.89 8.64 23.33
CA LEU A 20 15.72 9.83 23.07
C LEU A 20 15.23 11.07 23.83
N ALA A 21 13.91 11.18 24.05
CA ALA A 21 13.34 12.24 24.88
C ALA A 21 13.71 12.06 26.35
N ASP A 22 13.59 10.83 26.88
CA ASP A 22 13.94 10.47 28.26
C ASP A 22 15.44 10.67 28.54
N ALA A 23 16.30 10.36 27.55
CA ALA A 23 17.72 10.66 27.58
C ALA A 23 18.05 12.17 27.44
N GLY A 24 17.04 13.02 27.24
CA GLY A 24 17.20 14.46 27.07
C GLY A 24 17.89 14.86 25.78
N THR A 25 17.97 13.98 24.77
CA THR A 25 18.61 14.24 23.48
C THR A 25 17.73 15.11 22.57
N ILE A 26 16.40 14.94 22.67
CA ILE A 26 15.40 15.71 21.91
C ILE A 26 14.34 16.30 22.84
N GLU A 27 13.59 17.28 22.35
CA GLU A 27 12.28 17.64 22.91
C GLU A 27 11.21 16.95 22.06
N LEU A 28 10.39 16.08 22.67
CA LEU A 28 9.33 15.34 21.97
C LEU A 28 7.97 16.01 22.21
N ARG A 29 7.29 16.40 21.14
CA ARG A 29 5.89 16.83 21.14
C ARG A 29 5.06 15.76 20.45
N ARG A 30 4.46 14.88 21.24
CA ARG A 30 3.65 13.78 20.73
C ARG A 30 2.17 14.04 20.99
N TRP A 31 1.36 13.85 19.96
CA TRP A 31 -0.09 13.83 20.11
C TRP A 31 -0.57 12.47 20.64
N SER A 32 -1.53 12.51 21.56
CA SER A 32 -2.35 11.37 21.97
C SER A 32 -3.80 11.82 22.08
N ALA A 33 -4.73 10.98 21.64
CA ALA A 33 -6.10 11.06 22.11
C ALA A 33 -6.15 10.69 23.60
N ASP A 34 -7.18 11.14 24.33
CA ASP A 34 -7.27 11.04 25.80
C ASP A 34 -6.89 9.64 26.34
N GLU A 35 -6.09 9.61 27.41
CA GLU A 35 -5.49 8.38 27.96
C GLU A 35 -6.51 7.35 28.51
N GLU A 36 -7.76 7.76 28.72
CA GLU A 36 -8.80 6.90 29.32
C GLU A 36 -9.36 5.85 28.35
N ASP A 37 -9.26 6.05 27.03
CA ASP A 37 -9.77 5.10 26.04
C ASP A 37 -8.67 4.53 25.14
N LYS A 38 -8.13 3.37 25.55
CA LYS A 38 -7.05 2.64 24.84
C LYS A 38 -7.35 2.32 23.36
N LYS A 39 -8.59 2.52 22.90
CA LYS A 39 -8.98 2.38 21.48
C LYS A 39 -8.54 3.58 20.62
N GLU A 40 -8.28 4.74 21.22
CA GLU A 40 -7.99 6.00 20.49
C GLU A 40 -6.50 6.25 20.21
N HIS A 41 -5.60 5.34 20.62
CA HIS A 41 -4.16 5.37 20.22
C HIS A 41 -3.92 5.22 18.70
N THR A 42 -4.98 5.15 17.89
CA THR A 42 -4.96 4.92 16.44
C THR A 42 -5.27 6.17 15.61
N LEU A 43 -5.67 7.27 16.25
CA LEU A 43 -5.96 8.52 15.57
C LEU A 43 -4.67 9.32 15.29
N SER A 44 -4.74 10.23 14.32
CA SER A 44 -3.67 11.21 14.05
C SER A 44 -4.09 12.58 14.55
N ALA A 45 -3.10 13.39 14.91
CA ALA A 45 -3.31 14.74 15.43
C ALA A 45 -4.21 15.57 14.49
N PRO A 46 -5.19 16.30 15.04
CA PRO A 46 -5.93 17.31 14.29
C PRO A 46 -5.00 18.34 13.67
N ARG A 47 -5.40 18.93 12.54
CA ARG A 47 -4.60 19.92 11.81
C ARG A 47 -4.27 21.13 12.69
N GLU A 48 -5.22 21.57 13.51
CA GLU A 48 -5.09 22.69 14.43
C GLU A 48 -3.99 22.42 15.46
N TRP A 49 -3.99 21.22 16.05
CA TRP A 49 -2.94 20.80 16.98
C TRP A 49 -1.57 20.80 16.29
N LEU A 50 -1.49 20.28 15.06
CA LEU A 50 -0.24 20.22 14.31
C LEU A 50 0.30 21.63 14.00
N LEU A 51 -0.54 22.55 13.52
CA LEU A 51 -0.17 23.94 13.21
C LEU A 51 0.40 24.68 14.44
N GLU A 52 -0.09 24.36 15.63
CA GLU A 52 0.42 24.93 16.88
C GLU A 52 1.76 24.29 17.29
N HIS A 53 1.83 22.96 17.29
CA HIS A 53 2.94 22.21 17.89
C HIS A 53 4.14 22.06 16.96
N VAL A 54 3.97 22.26 15.64
CA VAL A 54 5.05 22.22 14.65
C VAL A 54 5.98 23.43 14.71
N ARG A 55 5.58 24.52 15.37
CA ARG A 55 6.38 25.75 15.45
C ARG A 55 7.76 25.52 16.08
N GLY A 56 8.81 25.82 15.33
CA GLY A 56 10.21 25.60 15.75
C GLY A 56 10.64 24.13 15.72
N ALA A 57 9.82 23.23 15.15
CA ALA A 57 10.18 21.83 14.99
C ALA A 57 11.40 21.67 14.08
N HIS A 58 12.17 20.63 14.35
CA HIS A 58 13.32 20.21 13.55
C HIS A 58 13.00 18.96 12.74
N ALA A 59 12.11 18.10 13.24
CA ALA A 59 11.58 16.95 12.54
C ALA A 59 10.07 16.81 12.76
N LEU A 60 9.36 16.40 11.71
CA LEU A 60 7.96 16.00 11.75
C LEU A 60 7.83 14.52 11.36
N LEU A 61 7.25 13.71 12.25
CA LEU A 61 6.90 12.32 12.00
C LEU A 61 5.39 12.20 11.75
N CYS A 62 5.01 11.79 10.54
CA CYS A 62 3.61 11.77 10.08
C CYS A 62 3.19 10.44 9.45
N THR A 63 1.91 10.35 9.10
CA THR A 63 1.25 9.21 8.45
C THR A 63 0.50 9.70 7.20
N PRO A 64 0.06 8.81 6.28
CA PRO A 64 -0.67 9.21 5.06
C PRO A 64 -1.95 10.01 5.27
N VAL A 65 -2.58 9.89 6.44
CA VAL A 65 -3.83 10.60 6.74
C VAL A 65 -3.60 12.09 7.08
N CYS A 66 -2.34 12.49 7.27
CA CYS A 66 -1.96 13.86 7.59
C CYS A 66 -1.46 14.58 6.34
N LYS A 67 -2.22 15.56 5.84
CA LYS A 67 -1.77 16.43 4.76
C LYS A 67 -0.72 17.42 5.28
N VAL A 68 0.51 17.31 4.76
CA VAL A 68 1.64 18.19 5.06
C VAL A 68 1.90 19.11 3.87
N ASP A 69 1.22 20.24 3.87
CA ASP A 69 1.28 21.27 2.83
C ASP A 69 2.13 22.47 3.26
N GLU A 70 2.18 23.49 2.40
CA GLU A 70 2.96 24.71 2.60
C GLU A 70 2.68 25.39 3.96
N ASP A 71 1.41 25.49 4.38
CA ASP A 71 1.02 26.07 5.68
C ASP A 71 1.71 25.38 6.87
N ILE A 72 1.81 24.04 6.86
CA ILE A 72 2.47 23.29 7.93
C ILE A 72 3.98 23.58 7.94
N MET A 73 4.59 23.64 6.76
CA MET A 73 6.01 23.94 6.62
C MET A 73 6.34 25.38 7.02
N GLU A 74 5.46 26.33 6.69
CA GLU A 74 5.57 27.73 7.12
C GLU A 74 5.40 27.90 8.63
N ALA A 75 4.39 27.25 9.22
CA ALA A 75 4.19 27.23 10.66
C ALA A 75 5.41 26.65 11.39
N ALA A 76 6.06 25.63 10.81
CA ALA A 76 7.26 25.03 11.39
C ALA A 76 8.45 26.01 11.44
N GLY A 77 8.57 26.84 10.39
CA GLY A 77 9.66 27.79 10.23
C GLY A 77 10.95 27.15 9.69
N SER A 78 12.02 27.95 9.64
CA SER A 78 13.30 27.56 9.03
C SER A 78 14.09 26.50 9.78
N SER A 79 13.65 26.09 10.98
CA SER A 79 14.28 25.02 11.76
C SER A 79 13.94 23.62 11.26
N LEU A 80 12.85 23.46 10.49
CA LEU A 80 12.41 22.16 10.03
C LEU A 80 13.40 21.60 9.01
N LYS A 81 14.03 20.47 9.35
CA LYS A 81 15.04 19.80 8.51
C LYS A 81 14.50 18.58 7.79
N VAL A 82 13.49 17.92 8.36
CA VAL A 82 12.99 16.64 7.87
C VAL A 82 11.50 16.43 8.13
N ILE A 83 10.82 15.88 7.13
CA ILE A 83 9.49 15.28 7.25
C ILE A 83 9.65 13.79 6.99
N SER A 84 9.33 12.96 7.98
CA SER A 84 9.46 11.51 7.89
C SER A 84 8.09 10.86 7.99
N THR A 85 7.67 10.17 6.94
CA THR A 85 6.35 9.54 6.90
C THR A 85 6.43 8.02 7.07
N MET A 86 5.53 7.49 7.90
CA MET A 86 5.32 6.05 8.09
C MET A 86 4.48 5.49 6.93
N SER A 87 5.02 5.55 5.71
CA SER A 87 4.34 5.10 4.48
C SER A 87 5.29 4.98 3.29
N VAL A 88 4.84 4.31 2.21
CA VAL A 88 5.58 4.22 0.94
C VAL A 88 5.24 5.37 -0.01
N GLY A 89 3.95 5.61 -0.24
CA GLY A 89 3.52 6.79 -1.00
C GLY A 89 3.56 8.03 -0.12
N PHE A 90 3.87 9.16 -0.74
CA PHE A 90 4.10 10.46 -0.09
C PHE A 90 3.23 11.56 -0.71
N GLU A 91 2.09 11.17 -1.31
CA GLU A 91 1.19 12.08 -2.02
C GLU A 91 0.51 13.12 -1.09
N HIS A 92 0.50 12.84 0.21
CA HIS A 92 0.03 13.73 1.28
C HIS A 92 1.05 14.80 1.67
N ILE A 93 2.27 14.77 1.12
CA ILE A 93 3.34 15.75 1.38
C ILE A 93 3.55 16.60 0.12
N ASP A 94 3.55 17.92 0.28
CA ASP A 94 3.95 18.83 -0.79
C ASP A 94 5.48 18.78 -1.01
N VAL A 95 5.91 17.87 -1.89
CA VAL A 95 7.33 17.63 -2.18
C VAL A 95 8.01 18.88 -2.76
N ASP A 96 7.31 19.67 -3.58
CA ASP A 96 7.88 20.87 -4.19
C ASP A 96 8.08 21.98 -3.15
N ALA A 97 7.14 22.15 -2.22
CA ALA A 97 7.27 23.07 -1.10
C ALA A 97 8.42 22.67 -0.15
N ALA A 98 8.57 21.36 0.12
CA ALA A 98 9.66 20.84 0.93
C ALA A 98 11.02 21.05 0.25
N LYS A 99 11.11 20.75 -1.05
CA LYS A 99 12.32 20.94 -1.86
C LYS A 99 12.79 22.40 -1.86
N LYS A 100 11.87 23.35 -2.10
CA LYS A 100 12.18 24.80 -2.07
C LYS A 100 12.75 25.26 -0.73
N ARG A 101 12.38 24.59 0.37
CA ARG A 101 12.82 24.89 1.74
C ARG A 101 14.03 24.08 2.21
N GLY A 102 14.54 23.17 1.36
CA GLY A 102 15.64 22.26 1.75
C GLY A 102 15.25 21.22 2.81
N ILE A 103 13.96 20.94 2.96
CA ILE A 103 13.43 19.96 3.92
C ILE A 103 13.58 18.56 3.30
N ARG A 104 14.29 17.67 3.98
CA ARG A 104 14.48 16.28 3.56
C ARG A 104 13.19 15.48 3.79
N ILE A 105 12.91 14.50 2.93
CA ILE A 105 11.73 13.64 3.07
C ILE A 105 12.15 12.18 3.27
N GLY A 106 11.70 11.58 4.37
CA GLY A 106 11.88 10.17 4.68
C GLY A 106 10.59 9.36 4.48
N TYR A 107 10.71 8.13 4.00
CA TYR A 107 9.59 7.20 3.77
C TYR A 107 10.01 5.75 4.08
N THR A 108 9.10 4.77 4.01
CA THR A 108 9.33 3.39 4.48
C THR A 108 9.13 2.31 3.41
N PRO A 109 9.94 2.27 2.34
CA PRO A 109 9.89 1.21 1.33
C PRO A 109 10.36 -0.13 1.90
N ASP A 110 10.10 -1.21 1.16
CA ASP A 110 10.57 -2.58 1.40
C ASP A 110 10.04 -3.29 2.67
N VAL A 111 10.00 -2.64 3.84
CA VAL A 111 9.62 -3.21 5.16
C VAL A 111 8.18 -3.74 5.25
N LEU A 112 7.32 -3.34 4.31
CA LEU A 112 5.91 -3.75 4.24
C LEU A 112 5.60 -4.66 3.05
N SER A 113 6.59 -4.97 2.20
CA SER A 113 6.34 -5.62 0.90
C SER A 113 5.69 -6.98 1.03
N ASN A 114 6.13 -7.79 1.99
CA ASN A 114 5.57 -9.12 2.22
C ASN A 114 4.14 -9.04 2.77
N ALA A 115 3.87 -8.15 3.73
CA ALA A 115 2.53 -7.98 4.30
C ALA A 115 1.51 -7.56 3.24
N VAL A 116 1.87 -6.58 2.39
CA VAL A 116 0.99 -6.13 1.30
C VAL A 116 0.80 -7.23 0.26
N ALA A 117 1.85 -7.96 -0.08
CA ALA A 117 1.74 -9.10 -0.99
C ALA A 117 0.83 -10.21 -0.42
N ASP A 118 0.93 -10.50 0.88
CA ASP A 118 0.07 -11.48 1.55
C ASP A 118 -1.40 -11.05 1.50
N LEU A 119 -1.70 -9.80 1.86
CA LEU A 119 -3.09 -9.32 1.80
C LEU A 119 -3.63 -9.25 0.37
N SER A 120 -2.79 -8.89 -0.61
CA SER A 120 -3.17 -8.92 -2.03
C SER A 120 -3.63 -10.31 -2.46
N LEU A 121 -2.89 -11.34 -2.07
CA LEU A 121 -3.25 -12.73 -2.34
C LEU A 121 -4.52 -13.14 -1.59
N VAL A 122 -4.70 -12.70 -0.33
CA VAL A 122 -5.94 -12.91 0.43
C VAL A 122 -7.14 -12.29 -0.28
N LEU A 123 -7.07 -11.02 -0.69
CA LEU A 123 -8.13 -10.34 -1.45
C LEU A 123 -8.47 -11.10 -2.72
N CYS A 124 -7.45 -11.48 -3.51
CA CYS A 124 -7.61 -12.24 -4.73
C CYS A 124 -8.33 -13.58 -4.51
N LEU A 125 -7.85 -14.38 -3.56
CA LEU A 125 -8.45 -15.68 -3.26
C LEU A 125 -9.84 -15.54 -2.68
N ASN A 126 -10.09 -14.50 -1.88
CA ASN A 126 -11.39 -14.27 -1.26
C ASN A 126 -12.47 -14.02 -2.32
N VAL A 127 -12.22 -13.08 -3.24
CA VAL A 127 -13.19 -12.75 -4.30
C VAL A 127 -13.34 -13.87 -5.32
N MET A 128 -12.26 -14.56 -5.69
CA MET A 128 -12.34 -15.68 -6.63
C MET A 128 -13.03 -16.91 -6.05
N ARG A 129 -13.15 -17.03 -4.72
CA ARG A 129 -13.68 -18.21 -4.04
C ARG A 129 -14.90 -17.91 -3.16
N HIS A 130 -15.50 -16.72 -3.31
CA HIS A 130 -16.71 -16.29 -2.60
C HIS A 130 -16.61 -16.44 -1.07
N VAL A 131 -15.42 -16.20 -0.52
CA VAL A 131 -15.14 -16.50 0.90
C VAL A 131 -15.95 -15.59 1.83
N MET A 132 -16.00 -14.28 1.57
CA MET A 132 -16.78 -13.34 2.39
C MET A 132 -18.28 -13.59 2.32
N GLU A 133 -18.81 -13.89 1.14
CA GLU A 133 -20.22 -14.23 0.93
C GLU A 133 -20.59 -15.47 1.75
N SER A 134 -19.80 -16.55 1.61
CA SER A 134 -19.97 -17.78 2.37
C SER A 134 -19.87 -17.56 3.89
N TYR A 135 -18.87 -16.80 4.34
CA TYR A 135 -18.72 -16.43 5.75
C TYR A 135 -19.93 -15.67 6.28
N THR A 136 -20.48 -14.75 5.49
CA THR A 136 -21.65 -13.94 5.86
C THR A 136 -22.88 -14.82 6.06
N VAL A 137 -23.13 -15.78 5.17
CA VAL A 137 -24.24 -16.73 5.31
C VAL A 137 -24.11 -17.57 6.58
N VAL A 138 -22.91 -18.04 6.91
CA VAL A 138 -22.66 -18.78 8.17
C VAL A 138 -22.91 -17.89 9.38
N LYS A 139 -22.37 -16.68 9.40
CA LYS A 139 -22.49 -15.73 10.51
C LYS A 139 -23.95 -15.32 10.78
N GLN A 140 -24.78 -15.29 9.75
CA GLN A 140 -26.21 -14.99 9.85
C GLN A 140 -27.07 -16.21 10.24
N GLY A 141 -26.47 -17.39 10.43
CA GLY A 141 -27.22 -18.62 10.74
C GLY A 141 -27.96 -19.22 9.53
N ASN A 142 -27.67 -18.74 8.32
CA ASN A 142 -28.39 -19.07 7.09
C ASN A 142 -27.77 -20.24 6.31
N TRP A 143 -26.77 -20.95 6.86
CA TRP A 143 -26.10 -22.05 6.15
C TRP A 143 -27.08 -23.16 5.73
N HIS A 144 -28.11 -23.45 6.52
CA HIS A 144 -29.14 -24.43 6.15
C HIS A 144 -29.87 -24.10 4.83
N ASN A 145 -29.90 -22.82 4.41
CA ASN A 145 -30.49 -22.38 3.15
C ASN A 145 -29.54 -22.49 1.95
N VAL A 146 -28.24 -22.67 2.21
CA VAL A 146 -27.21 -22.75 1.17
C VAL A 146 -26.34 -23.98 1.44
N PRO A 147 -26.91 -25.20 1.36
CA PRO A 147 -26.17 -26.43 1.60
C PRO A 147 -25.09 -26.65 0.53
N TRP A 148 -24.23 -27.63 0.79
CA TRP A 148 -23.31 -28.09 -0.24
C TRP A 148 -24.10 -28.60 -1.44
N THR A 149 -23.81 -28.03 -2.61
CA THR A 149 -24.24 -28.52 -3.92
C THR A 149 -23.04 -28.44 -4.86
N PRO A 150 -23.06 -29.13 -6.03
CA PRO A 150 -21.93 -29.12 -6.96
C PRO A 150 -21.45 -27.72 -7.38
N MET A 151 -22.34 -26.71 -7.36
CA MET A 151 -22.03 -25.36 -7.85
C MET A 151 -22.08 -24.27 -6.77
N THR A 152 -22.49 -24.59 -5.53
CA THR A 152 -22.58 -23.62 -4.43
C THR A 152 -21.23 -22.92 -4.24
N TYR A 153 -21.18 -21.59 -4.36
CA TYR A 153 -19.98 -20.74 -4.21
C TYR A 153 -18.78 -21.17 -5.09
N THR A 154 -19.03 -21.82 -6.22
CA THR A 154 -17.96 -22.26 -7.11
C THR A 154 -17.41 -21.07 -7.89
N GLY A 155 -16.14 -20.74 -7.65
CA GLY A 155 -15.38 -19.77 -8.43
C GLY A 155 -14.10 -20.37 -9.00
N PRO A 156 -13.37 -19.62 -9.85
CA PRO A 156 -12.24 -20.13 -10.59
C PRO A 156 -11.01 -20.44 -9.71
N ALA A 157 -10.18 -21.38 -10.17
CA ALA A 157 -8.83 -21.56 -9.66
C ALA A 157 -7.88 -20.49 -10.26
N LEU A 158 -6.81 -20.18 -9.53
CA LEU A 158 -5.73 -19.31 -10.01
C LEU A 158 -4.75 -20.04 -10.94
N GLU A 159 -4.72 -21.37 -10.86
CA GLU A 159 -3.93 -22.23 -11.74
C GLU A 159 -4.30 -22.00 -13.21
N GLY A 160 -3.27 -21.87 -14.05
CA GLY A 160 -3.43 -21.66 -15.49
C GLY A 160 -3.98 -20.27 -15.89
N LYS A 161 -4.13 -19.33 -14.94
CA LYS A 161 -4.56 -17.96 -15.24
C LYS A 161 -3.40 -17.06 -15.66
N VAL A 162 -3.71 -16.05 -16.46
CA VAL A 162 -2.79 -14.95 -16.77
C VAL A 162 -2.96 -13.86 -15.71
N VAL A 163 -1.92 -13.57 -14.95
CA VAL A 163 -1.95 -12.57 -13.87
C VAL A 163 -1.19 -11.33 -14.29
N GLY A 164 -1.87 -10.19 -14.23
CA GLY A 164 -1.35 -8.87 -14.59
C GLY A 164 -0.97 -8.02 -13.39
N PHE A 165 0.04 -7.17 -13.56
CA PHE A 165 0.47 -6.19 -12.57
C PHE A 165 0.56 -4.79 -13.18
N ILE A 166 -0.13 -3.83 -12.56
CA ILE A 166 0.04 -2.41 -12.84
C ILE A 166 0.88 -1.82 -11.71
N GLY A 167 2.15 -1.56 -12.01
CA GLY A 167 3.20 -1.33 -11.01
C GLY A 167 3.94 -2.63 -10.67
N PHE A 168 5.27 -2.65 -10.84
CA PHE A 168 6.10 -3.85 -10.67
C PHE A 168 7.31 -3.66 -9.72
N GLY A 169 7.08 -2.91 -8.63
CA GLY A 169 8.08 -2.67 -7.58
C GLY A 169 8.25 -3.85 -6.61
N SER A 170 8.80 -3.56 -5.41
CA SER A 170 9.13 -4.59 -4.41
C SER A 170 7.93 -5.40 -3.92
N ILE A 171 6.76 -4.76 -3.75
CA ILE A 171 5.50 -5.45 -3.38
C ILE A 171 5.08 -6.44 -4.46
N ALA A 172 5.03 -6.01 -5.72
CA ALA A 172 4.62 -6.86 -6.84
C ALA A 172 5.56 -8.07 -7.00
N GLN A 173 6.86 -7.84 -6.93
CA GLN A 173 7.86 -8.90 -6.99
C GLN A 173 7.74 -9.88 -5.80
N ALA A 174 7.46 -9.37 -4.59
CA ALA A 174 7.18 -10.22 -3.43
C ALA A 174 5.91 -11.08 -3.63
N LEU A 175 4.87 -10.52 -4.26
CA LEU A 175 3.66 -11.27 -4.61
C LEU A 175 3.92 -12.32 -5.68
N VAL A 176 4.69 -11.99 -6.72
CA VAL A 176 5.06 -12.95 -7.79
C VAL A 176 5.73 -14.19 -7.20
N ARG A 177 6.64 -14.06 -6.22
CA ARG A 177 7.23 -15.22 -5.54
C ARG A 177 6.18 -16.17 -4.94
N LYS A 178 5.16 -15.61 -4.29
CA LYS A 178 4.07 -16.37 -3.67
C LYS A 178 3.17 -17.02 -4.74
N LEU A 179 2.92 -16.31 -5.83
CA LEU A 179 2.09 -16.78 -6.95
C LEU A 179 2.70 -17.97 -7.70
N MET A 180 4.03 -18.15 -7.69
CA MET A 180 4.68 -19.28 -8.37
C MET A 180 4.11 -20.64 -7.92
N ALA A 181 3.76 -20.77 -6.64
CA ALA A 181 3.15 -21.99 -6.08
C ALA A 181 1.72 -22.26 -6.60
N PHE A 182 1.01 -21.23 -7.06
CA PHE A 182 -0.34 -21.34 -7.62
C PHE A 182 -0.34 -21.68 -9.11
N ARG A 183 0.85 -21.78 -9.74
CA ARG A 183 1.04 -22.18 -11.14
C ARG A 183 0.15 -21.38 -12.13
N PRO A 184 0.16 -20.04 -12.10
CA PRO A 184 -0.45 -19.26 -13.17
C PRO A 184 0.21 -19.61 -14.51
N ALA A 185 -0.52 -19.44 -15.61
CA ALA A 185 0.03 -19.69 -16.95
C ALA A 185 1.12 -18.68 -17.30
N GLN A 186 0.94 -17.42 -16.88
CA GLN A 186 1.84 -16.33 -17.19
C GLN A 186 1.67 -15.17 -16.19
N ILE A 187 2.76 -14.45 -15.94
CA ILE A 187 2.76 -13.14 -15.28
C ILE A 187 3.05 -12.06 -16.32
N LEU A 188 2.18 -11.06 -16.42
CA LEU A 188 2.39 -9.85 -17.20
C LEU A 188 2.54 -8.66 -16.27
N TYR A 189 3.44 -7.73 -16.58
CA TYR A 189 3.56 -6.52 -15.79
C TYR A 189 3.79 -5.27 -16.63
N ARG A 190 3.32 -4.15 -16.10
CA ARG A 190 3.54 -2.81 -16.63
C ARG A 190 4.15 -1.90 -15.57
N THR A 191 5.17 -1.16 -15.97
CA THR A 191 5.84 -0.12 -15.18
C THR A 191 5.70 1.23 -15.89
N SER A 192 5.92 2.34 -15.17
CA SER A 192 5.89 3.69 -15.77
C SER A 192 6.95 3.88 -16.86
N SER A 193 8.14 3.32 -16.65
CA SER A 193 9.17 3.16 -17.66
C SER A 193 9.24 1.70 -18.06
N SER A 194 8.91 1.38 -19.32
CA SER A 194 8.98 0.01 -19.85
C SER A 194 10.37 -0.56 -19.60
N ARG A 195 10.39 -1.79 -19.07
CA ARG A 195 11.60 -2.50 -18.70
C ARG A 195 11.35 -3.98 -18.97
N PRO A 196 11.95 -4.57 -20.01
CA PRO A 196 11.91 -6.01 -20.24
C PRO A 196 12.41 -6.77 -19.00
N PHE A 197 11.92 -7.98 -18.82
CA PHE A 197 12.34 -8.81 -17.71
C PHE A 197 13.77 -9.28 -17.92
N ASP A 198 14.63 -9.05 -16.92
CA ASP A 198 15.98 -9.58 -16.88
C ASP A 198 16.29 -10.01 -15.44
N TRP A 199 16.56 -11.31 -15.26
CA TRP A 199 16.88 -11.90 -13.95
C TRP A 199 18.10 -11.24 -13.28
N HIS A 200 19.05 -10.72 -14.06
CA HIS A 200 20.27 -10.11 -13.55
C HIS A 200 20.16 -8.59 -13.35
N ASP A 201 19.08 -7.95 -13.80
CA ASP A 201 18.84 -6.54 -13.55
C ASP A 201 18.46 -6.32 -12.09
N LYS A 202 19.18 -5.42 -11.42
CA LYS A 202 18.95 -4.99 -10.02
C LYS A 202 17.52 -4.56 -9.73
N TYR A 203 16.76 -4.15 -10.75
CA TYR A 203 15.34 -3.82 -10.61
C TYR A 203 14.52 -5.02 -10.11
N PHE A 204 14.84 -6.24 -10.58
CA PHE A 204 14.12 -7.47 -10.23
C PHE A 204 14.72 -8.20 -9.01
N ARG A 205 15.58 -7.52 -8.25
CA ARG A 205 16.28 -8.11 -7.08
C ARG A 205 15.34 -8.75 -6.06
N HIS A 206 14.13 -8.23 -5.86
CA HIS A 206 13.22 -8.76 -4.85
C HIS A 206 12.59 -10.09 -5.29
N LEU A 207 12.43 -10.29 -6.60
CA LEU A 207 12.06 -11.58 -7.16
C LEU A 207 13.25 -12.54 -7.14
N ALA A 208 14.44 -12.03 -7.50
CA ALA A 208 15.68 -12.81 -7.56
C ALA A 208 16.24 -13.23 -6.19
N GLN A 209 15.75 -12.65 -5.08
CA GLN A 209 16.15 -13.00 -3.71
C GLN A 209 15.56 -14.34 -3.20
N ASP A 210 14.70 -14.99 -3.96
CA ASP A 210 14.11 -16.27 -3.56
C ASP A 210 15.05 -17.45 -3.84
N ASP A 211 15.44 -18.19 -2.81
CA ASP A 211 16.38 -19.31 -2.96
C ASP A 211 15.87 -20.40 -3.91
N LEU A 212 14.56 -20.69 -3.89
CA LEU A 212 13.98 -21.70 -4.78
C LEU A 212 13.96 -21.22 -6.23
N LEU A 213 13.60 -19.96 -6.47
CA LEU A 213 13.63 -19.40 -7.83
C LEU A 213 15.07 -19.25 -8.34
N GLN A 214 16.03 -18.91 -7.47
CA GLN A 214 17.45 -18.91 -7.83
C GLN A 214 17.93 -20.29 -8.27
N CYS A 215 17.65 -21.32 -7.47
CA CYS A 215 18.05 -22.69 -7.81
C CYS A 215 17.41 -23.13 -9.13
N TYR A 216 16.12 -22.85 -9.33
CA TYR A 216 15.41 -23.17 -10.56
C TYR A 216 16.01 -22.42 -11.77
N TYR A 217 16.27 -21.12 -11.63
CA TYR A 217 16.82 -20.30 -12.71
C TYR A 217 18.25 -20.73 -13.07
N GLN A 218 19.11 -21.04 -12.09
CA GLN A 218 20.44 -21.56 -12.34
C GLN A 218 20.40 -22.86 -13.18
N GLN A 219 19.48 -23.76 -12.86
CA GLN A 219 19.34 -25.04 -13.56
C GLN A 219 18.69 -24.92 -14.94
N HIS A 220 17.69 -24.04 -15.10
CA HIS A 220 16.84 -24.02 -16.29
C HIS A 220 16.98 -22.78 -17.17
N GLN A 221 17.69 -21.75 -16.70
CA GLN A 221 17.86 -20.46 -17.38
C GLN A 221 16.52 -19.76 -17.70
N ARG A 222 15.50 -20.01 -16.87
CA ARG A 222 14.16 -19.41 -16.93
C ARG A 222 13.45 -19.56 -15.59
N LEU A 223 12.36 -18.82 -15.39
CA LEU A 223 11.45 -19.03 -14.26
C LEU A 223 10.49 -20.20 -14.49
N PRO A 224 9.88 -20.75 -13.41
CA PRO A 224 8.84 -21.77 -13.52
C PRO A 224 7.60 -21.28 -14.28
N VAL A 225 7.26 -20.00 -14.12
CA VAL A 225 6.20 -19.29 -14.85
C VAL A 225 6.84 -18.14 -15.64
N PRO A 226 6.49 -17.92 -16.91
CA PRO A 226 6.95 -16.76 -17.68
C PRO A 226 6.55 -15.44 -17.03
N VAL A 227 7.48 -14.49 -17.00
CA VAL A 227 7.28 -13.14 -16.47
C VAL A 227 7.70 -12.15 -17.55
N ASP A 228 6.73 -11.45 -18.13
CA ASP A 228 6.95 -10.62 -19.31
C ASP A 228 6.45 -9.18 -19.10
N ASN A 229 7.17 -8.21 -19.68
CA ASN A 229 6.71 -6.83 -19.70
C ASN A 229 5.65 -6.64 -20.79
N GLU A 230 4.47 -6.15 -20.41
CA GLU A 230 3.44 -5.66 -21.33
C GLU A 230 3.28 -4.14 -21.12
N PRO A 231 3.93 -3.31 -21.96
CA PRO A 231 3.89 -1.86 -21.79
C PRO A 231 2.53 -1.25 -22.15
N ASP A 232 1.74 -1.90 -23.01
CA ASP A 232 0.43 -1.43 -23.42
C ASP A 232 -0.63 -1.81 -22.37
N LEU A 233 -1.30 -0.78 -21.84
CA LEU A 233 -2.27 -0.93 -20.76
C LEU A 233 -3.52 -1.71 -21.21
N GLN A 234 -3.97 -1.50 -22.46
CA GLN A 234 -5.16 -2.17 -22.99
C GLN A 234 -4.86 -3.62 -23.35
N ALA A 235 -3.67 -3.89 -23.92
CA ALA A 235 -3.22 -5.25 -24.17
C ALA A 235 -3.08 -6.05 -22.86
N LEU A 236 -2.60 -5.43 -21.78
CA LEU A 236 -2.58 -6.04 -20.44
C LEU A 236 -4.00 -6.34 -19.96
N ALA A 237 -4.92 -5.38 -20.06
CA ALA A 237 -6.33 -5.55 -19.68
C ALA A 237 -7.00 -6.74 -20.40
N GLN A 238 -6.78 -6.84 -21.71
CA GLN A 238 -7.37 -7.87 -22.56
C GLN A 238 -6.85 -9.29 -22.25
N LYS A 239 -5.56 -9.41 -21.89
CA LYS A 239 -4.89 -10.71 -21.69
C LYS A 239 -5.11 -11.30 -20.31
N CYS A 240 -5.24 -10.47 -19.27
CA CYS A 240 -5.23 -10.92 -17.88
C CYS A 240 -6.59 -11.44 -17.40
N ASP A 241 -6.56 -12.46 -16.55
CA ASP A 241 -7.71 -12.98 -15.79
C ASP A 241 -7.77 -12.37 -14.38
N VAL A 242 -6.62 -11.94 -13.84
CA VAL A 242 -6.54 -11.19 -12.58
C VAL A 242 -5.55 -10.06 -12.79
N ILE A 243 -5.91 -8.84 -12.37
CA ILE A 243 -5.01 -7.68 -12.43
C ILE A 243 -4.82 -7.12 -11.02
N PHE A 244 -3.57 -7.07 -10.56
CA PHE A 244 -3.17 -6.40 -9.33
C PHE A 244 -2.71 -4.98 -9.62
N ILE A 245 -3.31 -4.00 -8.95
CA ILE A 245 -2.94 -2.60 -8.98
C ILE A 245 -2.09 -2.31 -7.74
N ILE A 246 -0.80 -2.07 -7.99
CA ILE A 246 0.25 -1.81 -6.99
C ILE A 246 1.08 -0.60 -7.43
N ALA A 247 0.47 0.31 -8.18
CA ALA A 247 1.11 1.55 -8.65
C ALA A 247 0.94 2.68 -7.61
N ASN A 248 1.86 3.64 -7.66
CA ASN A 248 1.73 4.90 -6.91
C ASN A 248 0.65 5.79 -7.54
N LEU A 249 0.02 6.64 -6.72
CA LEU A 249 -0.90 7.65 -7.24
C LEU A 249 -0.10 8.86 -7.74
N THR A 250 -0.37 9.24 -8.98
CA THR A 250 0.22 10.38 -9.67
C THR A 250 -0.87 11.01 -10.53
N PRO A 251 -0.68 12.24 -11.04
CA PRO A 251 -1.61 12.81 -12.01
C PRO A 251 -1.86 11.89 -13.23
N SER A 252 -0.84 11.12 -13.65
CA SER A 252 -0.94 10.19 -14.79
C SER A 252 -1.60 8.84 -14.48
N THR A 253 -1.66 8.44 -13.21
CA THR A 253 -2.26 7.16 -12.79
C THR A 253 -3.65 7.34 -12.20
N LYS A 254 -4.05 8.59 -11.90
CA LYS A 254 -5.40 8.91 -11.44
C LYS A 254 -6.44 8.50 -12.49
N HIS A 255 -7.41 7.69 -12.10
CA HIS A 255 -8.48 7.14 -12.95
C HIS A 255 -7.95 6.46 -14.23
N MET A 256 -6.73 5.93 -14.19
CA MET A 256 -6.21 5.17 -15.35
C MET A 256 -7.02 3.88 -15.57
N ILE A 257 -7.64 3.37 -14.50
CA ILE A 257 -8.61 2.28 -14.55
C ILE A 257 -10.00 2.92 -14.64
N ASN A 258 -10.43 3.16 -15.86
CA ASN A 258 -11.71 3.78 -16.21
C ASN A 258 -12.61 2.80 -16.97
N THR A 259 -13.78 3.28 -17.42
CA THR A 259 -14.76 2.50 -18.21
C THR A 259 -14.14 1.77 -19.40
N SER A 260 -13.29 2.45 -20.19
CA SER A 260 -12.67 1.85 -21.37
C SER A 260 -11.71 0.70 -21.01
N PHE A 261 -10.94 0.86 -19.93
CA PHE A 261 -10.08 -0.22 -19.42
C PHE A 261 -10.91 -1.42 -18.96
N LEU A 262 -11.95 -1.17 -18.15
CA LEU A 262 -12.79 -2.21 -17.56
C LEU A 262 -13.58 -2.98 -18.62
N GLN A 263 -14.07 -2.32 -19.67
CA GLN A 263 -14.74 -2.96 -20.81
C GLN A 263 -13.80 -3.82 -21.67
N THR A 264 -12.49 -3.53 -21.65
CA THR A 264 -11.48 -4.30 -22.38
C THR A 264 -11.10 -5.59 -21.65
N MET A 265 -11.32 -5.64 -20.33
CA MET A 265 -11.07 -6.84 -19.54
C MET A 265 -12.01 -7.98 -19.92
N LYS A 266 -11.60 -9.21 -19.57
CA LYS A 266 -12.47 -10.38 -19.72
C LYS A 266 -13.62 -10.30 -18.72
N LYS A 267 -14.81 -10.75 -19.13
CA LYS A 267 -15.97 -10.90 -18.21
C LYS A 267 -15.69 -11.75 -16.98
N SER A 268 -14.78 -12.72 -17.11
CA SER A 268 -14.34 -13.60 -16.02
C SER A 268 -13.20 -13.02 -15.18
N ALA A 269 -12.75 -11.78 -15.45
CA ALA A 269 -11.56 -11.22 -14.82
C ALA A 269 -11.84 -10.60 -13.45
N TYR A 270 -10.82 -10.56 -12.60
CA TYR A 270 -10.87 -9.94 -11.28
C TYR A 270 -9.87 -8.80 -11.18
N LEU A 271 -10.26 -7.74 -10.46
CA LEU A 271 -9.40 -6.58 -10.22
C LEU A 271 -9.06 -6.46 -8.74
N ILE A 272 -7.77 -6.41 -8.41
CA ILE A 272 -7.30 -6.31 -7.03
C ILE A 272 -6.56 -4.99 -6.83
N ASN A 273 -6.98 -4.15 -5.88
CA ASN A 273 -6.33 -2.87 -5.60
C ASN A 273 -5.83 -2.80 -4.16
N VAL A 274 -4.50 -2.71 -4.02
CA VAL A 274 -3.80 -2.43 -2.76
C VAL A 274 -2.88 -1.22 -2.88
N GLY A 275 -2.96 -0.49 -4.00
CA GLY A 275 -2.17 0.70 -4.27
C GLY A 275 -2.82 1.93 -3.65
N ARG A 276 -3.65 2.62 -4.43
CA ARG A 276 -4.40 3.82 -4.01
C ARG A 276 -5.80 3.79 -4.63
N GLY A 277 -6.80 4.24 -3.87
CA GLY A 277 -8.18 4.33 -4.31
C GLY A 277 -8.34 5.07 -5.65
N PRO A 278 -7.85 6.33 -5.77
CA PRO A 278 -8.05 7.15 -6.97
C PRO A 278 -7.35 6.69 -8.25
N ILE A 279 -6.67 5.55 -8.24
CA ILE A 279 -6.17 4.93 -9.48
C ILE A 279 -7.35 4.34 -10.28
N ILE A 280 -8.40 3.92 -9.58
CA ILE A 280 -9.65 3.43 -10.16
C ILE A 280 -10.70 4.54 -10.10
N ASP A 281 -11.37 4.76 -11.22
CA ASP A 281 -12.62 5.52 -11.24
C ASP A 281 -13.72 4.69 -10.56
N THR A 282 -14.15 5.12 -9.37
CA THR A 282 -15.08 4.35 -8.54
C THR A 282 -16.43 4.12 -9.22
N GLU A 283 -16.93 5.10 -9.95
CA GLU A 283 -18.21 4.99 -10.66
C GLU A 283 -18.11 3.99 -11.82
N ALA A 284 -17.00 4.05 -12.57
CA ALA A 284 -16.75 3.08 -13.64
C ALA A 284 -16.64 1.64 -13.10
N LEU A 285 -16.02 1.45 -11.93
CA LEU A 285 -15.94 0.14 -11.29
C LEU A 285 -17.33 -0.38 -10.85
N VAL A 286 -18.15 0.48 -10.24
CA VAL A 286 -19.51 0.14 -9.83
C VAL A 286 -20.35 -0.29 -11.04
N GLU A 287 -20.27 0.46 -12.13
CA GLU A 287 -20.94 0.13 -13.39
C GLU A 287 -20.43 -1.21 -13.95
N ALA A 288 -19.11 -1.40 -14.03
CA ALA A 288 -18.51 -2.62 -14.55
C ALA A 288 -18.93 -3.89 -13.79
N LEU A 289 -19.09 -3.79 -12.47
CA LEU A 289 -19.53 -4.90 -11.62
C LEU A 289 -21.02 -5.18 -11.78
N ARG A 290 -21.87 -4.14 -11.88
CA ARG A 290 -23.32 -4.30 -12.10
C ARG A 290 -23.64 -4.87 -13.47
N GLU A 291 -22.95 -4.39 -14.50
CA GLU A 291 -23.12 -4.80 -15.88
C GLU A 291 -22.32 -6.08 -16.23
N ASN A 292 -21.59 -6.66 -15.26
CA ASN A 292 -20.79 -7.88 -15.40
C ASN A 292 -19.75 -7.80 -16.53
N TRP A 293 -19.11 -6.63 -16.68
CA TRP A 293 -17.93 -6.47 -17.53
C TRP A 293 -16.71 -7.18 -16.95
N ILE A 294 -16.67 -7.31 -15.62
CA ILE A 294 -15.70 -8.12 -14.86
C ILE A 294 -16.43 -8.93 -13.78
N ALA A 295 -15.78 -9.96 -13.26
CA ALA A 295 -16.38 -10.92 -12.33
C ALA A 295 -16.38 -10.43 -10.87
N GLY A 296 -15.40 -9.62 -10.48
CA GLY A 296 -15.32 -9.12 -9.10
C GLY A 296 -14.10 -8.24 -8.83
N ALA A 297 -14.08 -7.63 -7.64
CA ALA A 297 -13.00 -6.75 -7.22
C ALA A 297 -12.64 -6.94 -5.73
N GLY A 298 -11.33 -7.07 -5.46
CA GLY A 298 -10.78 -7.11 -4.11
C GLY A 298 -10.04 -5.81 -3.80
N LEU A 299 -10.48 -5.06 -2.82
CA LEU A 299 -10.08 -3.68 -2.59
C LEU A 299 -9.60 -3.52 -1.15
N ASP A 300 -8.38 -3.05 -0.95
CA ASP A 300 -7.92 -2.54 0.35
C ASP A 300 -8.08 -1.02 0.45
N VAL A 301 -8.22 -0.35 -0.69
CA VAL A 301 -8.25 1.10 -0.82
C VAL A 301 -9.34 1.53 -1.81
N VAL A 302 -9.98 2.65 -1.52
CA VAL A 302 -11.06 3.25 -2.35
C VAL A 302 -11.00 4.77 -2.30
N GLU A 303 -11.64 5.43 -3.25
CA GLU A 303 -11.78 6.88 -3.20
C GLU A 303 -12.61 7.32 -1.98
N GLY A 304 -12.23 8.45 -1.38
CA GLY A 304 -12.92 9.00 -0.21
C GLY A 304 -12.55 8.35 1.12
N GLU A 305 -11.60 7.39 1.15
CA GLU A 305 -11.08 6.86 2.42
C GLU A 305 -10.47 7.98 3.30
N PRO A 306 -10.62 7.92 4.64
CA PRO A 306 -11.32 6.89 5.42
C PRO A 306 -12.84 7.10 5.54
N PHE A 307 -13.42 8.13 4.92
CA PHE A 307 -14.83 8.52 5.06
C PHE A 307 -15.78 7.74 4.13
N VAL A 308 -15.66 6.42 4.15
CA VAL A 308 -16.54 5.52 3.39
C VAL A 308 -17.82 5.28 4.18
N SER A 309 -18.95 5.80 3.70
CA SER A 309 -20.25 5.65 4.37
C SER A 309 -20.88 4.28 4.12
N LYS A 310 -21.87 3.89 4.95
CA LYS A 310 -22.69 2.68 4.72
C LYS A 310 -23.45 2.69 3.39
N GLY A 311 -23.69 3.87 2.80
CA GLY A 311 -24.36 4.03 1.52
C GLY A 311 -23.42 3.98 0.32
N HIS A 312 -22.13 3.70 0.52
CA HIS A 312 -21.18 3.59 -0.57
C HIS A 312 -21.61 2.49 -1.56
N PRO A 313 -21.63 2.74 -2.88
CA PRO A 313 -22.19 1.81 -3.87
C PRO A 313 -21.47 0.45 -3.89
N LEU A 314 -20.16 0.40 -3.63
CA LEU A 314 -19.39 -0.85 -3.49
C LEU A 314 -19.72 -1.67 -2.23
N LEU A 315 -20.49 -1.12 -1.29
CA LEU A 315 -20.98 -1.81 -0.08
C LEU A 315 -22.46 -2.18 -0.19
N ALA A 316 -23.10 -1.91 -1.33
CA ALA A 316 -24.51 -2.19 -1.53
C ALA A 316 -24.78 -3.72 -1.53
N PRO A 317 -25.99 -4.17 -1.14
CA PRO A 317 -26.31 -5.60 -1.07
C PRO A 317 -26.07 -6.38 -2.38
N ASP A 318 -26.22 -5.74 -3.54
CA ASP A 318 -25.98 -6.31 -4.87
C ASP A 318 -24.48 -6.49 -5.21
N MET A 319 -23.58 -6.06 -4.32
CA MET A 319 -22.13 -6.21 -4.48
C MET A 319 -21.54 -7.32 -3.61
N LEU A 320 -22.33 -7.95 -2.74
CA LEU A 320 -21.84 -8.87 -1.69
C LEU A 320 -21.07 -10.08 -2.24
N ASP A 321 -21.46 -10.57 -3.41
CA ASP A 321 -20.85 -11.71 -4.11
C ASP A 321 -19.70 -11.29 -5.06
N LYS A 322 -19.53 -9.99 -5.27
CA LYS A 322 -18.61 -9.40 -6.27
C LYS A 322 -17.45 -8.62 -5.66
N VAL A 323 -17.64 -8.03 -4.48
CA VAL A 323 -16.68 -7.09 -3.89
C VAL A 323 -16.26 -7.53 -2.51
N MET A 324 -14.96 -7.54 -2.28
CA MET A 324 -14.39 -7.51 -0.94
C MET A 324 -13.72 -6.15 -0.74
N LEU A 325 -14.18 -5.39 0.25
CA LEU A 325 -13.58 -4.10 0.62
C LEU A 325 -13.03 -4.17 2.05
N LEU A 326 -11.75 -3.85 2.20
CA LEU A 326 -11.04 -3.73 3.47
C LEU A 326 -10.70 -2.27 3.78
N SER A 327 -10.37 -2.00 5.03
CA SER A 327 -10.12 -0.66 5.54
C SER A 327 -8.62 -0.30 5.56
N HIS A 328 -7.95 -0.39 4.41
CA HIS A 328 -6.53 -0.03 4.22
C HIS A 328 -5.58 -0.74 5.21
N ILE A 329 -5.64 -2.07 5.24
CA ILE A 329 -4.89 -2.91 6.19
C ILE A 329 -3.75 -3.70 5.55
N ALA A 330 -3.36 -3.44 4.30
CA ALA A 330 -2.33 -4.21 3.59
C ALA A 330 -0.99 -4.33 4.34
N SER A 331 -0.57 -3.29 5.08
CA SER A 331 0.66 -3.32 5.88
C SER A 331 0.46 -3.73 7.34
N ALA A 332 -0.75 -4.14 7.74
CA ALA A 332 -1.15 -4.33 9.13
C ALA A 332 -0.67 -5.67 9.75
N THR A 333 0.60 -6.00 9.58
CA THR A 333 1.29 -7.01 10.40
C THR A 333 2.10 -6.33 11.49
N ILE A 334 2.35 -7.02 12.60
CA ILE A 334 3.14 -6.48 13.72
C ILE A 334 4.56 -6.13 13.22
N GLU A 335 5.14 -7.01 12.42
CA GLU A 335 6.48 -6.88 11.85
C GLU A 335 6.60 -5.66 10.95
N SER A 336 5.65 -5.48 10.02
CA SER A 336 5.68 -4.35 9.10
C SER A 336 5.42 -3.03 9.82
N ARG A 337 4.46 -2.97 10.76
CA ARG A 337 4.19 -1.74 11.52
C ARG A 337 5.36 -1.34 12.42
N ARG A 338 6.03 -2.29 13.07
CA ARG A 338 7.27 -2.03 13.82
C ARG A 338 8.42 -1.58 12.92
N GLY A 339 8.65 -2.28 11.80
CA GLY A 339 9.69 -1.92 10.83
C GLY A 339 9.50 -0.52 10.24
N MET A 340 8.27 -0.16 9.89
CA MET A 340 7.92 1.17 9.41
C MET A 340 8.12 2.24 10.48
N ALA A 341 7.69 2.00 11.72
CA ALA A 341 7.88 2.94 12.83
C ALA A 341 9.38 3.18 13.11
N LYS A 342 10.17 2.10 13.12
CA LYS A 342 11.62 2.16 13.25
C LYS A 342 12.26 3.02 12.15
N TRP A 343 11.95 2.74 10.88
CA TRP A 343 12.50 3.53 9.76
C TRP A 343 12.06 4.99 9.77
N THR A 344 10.81 5.25 10.16
CA THR A 344 10.27 6.61 10.27
C THR A 344 11.07 7.44 11.28
N ALA A 345 11.29 6.88 12.48
CA ALA A 345 12.13 7.51 13.50
C ALA A 345 13.59 7.68 13.02
N GLN A 346 14.17 6.66 12.40
CA GLN A 346 15.57 6.69 11.95
C GLN A 346 15.83 7.64 10.78
N ASN A 347 14.86 7.83 9.88
CA ASN A 347 14.91 8.86 8.86
C ASN A 347 14.95 10.25 9.52
N ALA A 348 14.13 10.49 10.54
CA ALA A 348 14.16 11.76 11.26
C ALA A 348 15.51 11.96 11.97
N PHE A 349 15.99 10.96 12.69
CA PHE A 349 17.24 11.07 13.45
C PHE A 349 18.48 11.09 12.57
N GLY A 350 18.48 10.36 11.45
CA GLY A 350 19.53 10.48 10.42
C GLY A 350 19.62 11.91 9.90
N ALA A 351 18.49 12.56 9.61
CA ALA A 351 18.50 13.95 9.18
C ALA A 351 18.93 14.97 10.25
N LEU A 352 18.86 14.58 11.53
CA LEU A 352 19.30 15.41 12.66
C LEU A 352 20.72 15.08 13.14
N GLY A 353 21.39 14.05 12.59
CA GLY A 353 22.71 13.60 13.07
C GLY A 353 22.64 12.81 14.38
N LEU A 354 21.48 12.23 14.70
CA LEU A 354 21.16 11.59 15.99
C LEU A 354 20.91 10.08 15.89
N ARG A 355 21.12 9.48 14.71
CA ARG A 355 20.86 8.04 14.53
C ARG A 355 21.90 7.20 15.28
N ASP A 356 21.44 6.12 15.93
CA ASP A 356 22.27 5.28 16.81
C ASP A 356 22.54 3.85 16.29
N ASP A 357 21.88 3.41 15.21
CA ASP A 357 22.04 2.07 14.62
C ASP A 357 22.67 2.07 13.22
N GLY A 358 23.40 3.14 12.89
CA GLY A 358 24.09 3.32 11.61
C GLY A 358 24.87 4.64 11.59
N PRO A 359 25.32 5.11 10.41
CA PRO A 359 25.96 6.42 10.29
C PRO A 359 25.02 7.53 10.81
N PRO A 360 25.47 8.41 11.71
CA PRO A 360 24.58 9.34 12.42
C PRO A 360 23.75 10.26 11.52
N GLU A 361 24.27 10.59 10.33
CA GLU A 361 23.65 11.53 9.38
C GLU A 361 22.88 10.85 8.23
N GLU A 362 22.85 9.51 8.21
CA GLU A 362 22.25 8.73 7.13
C GLU A 362 20.79 8.37 7.44
N MET A 363 19.90 8.78 6.53
CA MET A 363 18.51 8.33 6.51
C MET A 363 18.42 6.94 5.87
N PRO A 364 17.78 5.93 6.51
CA PRO A 364 17.53 4.63 5.90
C PRO A 364 16.86 4.71 4.52
N SER A 365 15.96 5.67 4.33
CA SER A 365 15.29 5.91 3.07
C SER A 365 14.90 7.37 2.92
N GLU A 366 15.57 8.04 1.99
CA GLU A 366 15.35 9.45 1.66
C GLU A 366 14.84 9.57 0.23
N LEU A 367 13.79 10.37 0.04
CA LEU A 367 13.32 10.76 -1.29
C LEU A 367 14.36 11.70 -1.91
N LYS A 368 14.88 11.34 -3.09
CA LYS A 368 15.86 12.14 -3.83
C LYS A 368 15.14 13.00 -4.87
N PHE A 369 15.39 14.31 -4.86
CA PHE A 369 14.82 15.27 -5.80
C PHE A 369 15.77 16.42 -6.10
#